data_AF-A0A2M7U4S7-F1
#
_entry.id   AF-A0A2M7U4S7-F1
#
_cell.length_a   1.000
_cell.length_b   1.000
_cell.length_c   1.000
_cell.angle_alpha   90.00
_cell.angle_beta   90.00
_cell.angle_gamma   90.00
#
_symmetry.space_group_name_H-M   'P 1'
#
loop_
_entity.id
_entity.type
_entity.pdbx_description
1 polymer ?
#
loop_
_entity_poly.entity_id
_entity_poly.type
_entity_poly.pdbx_seq_one_letter_code
_entity_poly.pdbx_strand_id
1 'polypeptide(L)'
;WSLAIFMIWRLAKTQDAKYWYWAGLAMGLSWLSKYSGIFLVPSVLLFLLLSKENRRWLATPHPYLAGLVAIVIFLPVLYWNSTHDWVSFAFQGSRRVGGLHGLGLRYFGELIGSQLFMLTPFIFGFFVWGCVKILPKVLKKQPMPDGELLLFSSGAILLPFFTLVSFKSLVKMNWLVPAYWSWLILFLNGYLSENRSRKVMKVGLVSSLVFYALGLAVILIPNVPLGDGNTWSGWRETAAKVDSISKTLSVTGEKSFVFSTNYKVSSLLRFYLKGQPETFAQNVFGEGALQFDYWRSPRTLQGKTGILVVDDRREYRFKRKKIEPWFEKIEKIDELNFANFGQHTRRIQIFRCTNYRGFAVKD
;
A
#
# COMPACT_ATOMS: atom_id res chain seq x y z
N TRP A 1 12.87 -4.36 4.81
CA TRP A 1 12.74 -4.23 6.29
C TRP A 1 13.29 -5.43 7.04
N SER A 2 12.63 -6.60 7.03
CA SER A 2 13.02 -7.74 7.87
C SER A 2 14.45 -8.22 7.60
N LEU A 3 14.88 -8.25 6.33
CA LEU A 3 16.27 -8.57 5.98
C LEU A 3 17.28 -7.59 6.59
N ALA A 4 16.98 -6.28 6.61
CA ALA A 4 17.86 -5.28 7.21
C ALA A 4 17.99 -5.51 8.73
N ILE A 5 16.88 -5.75 9.43
CA ILE A 5 16.90 -6.07 10.87
C ILE A 5 17.66 -7.39 11.11
N PHE A 6 17.49 -8.40 10.26
CA PHE A 6 18.25 -9.65 10.37
C PHE A 6 19.77 -9.43 10.17
N MET A 7 20.19 -8.59 9.22
CA MET A 7 21.60 -8.24 9.05
C MET A 7 22.16 -7.49 10.27
N ILE A 8 21.40 -6.56 10.85
CA ILE A 8 21.81 -5.87 12.10
C ILE A 8 21.88 -6.85 13.27
N TRP A 9 20.99 -7.84 13.33
CA TRP A 9 21.08 -8.92 14.32
C TRP A 9 22.35 -9.77 14.13
N ARG A 10 22.69 -10.13 12.89
CA ARG A 10 23.94 -10.84 12.56
C ARG A 10 25.17 -10.01 12.93
N LEU A 11 25.16 -8.71 12.64
CA LEU A 11 26.19 -7.77 13.07
C LEU A 11 26.36 -7.81 14.59
N ALA A 12 25.28 -7.63 15.35
CA ALA A 12 25.34 -7.61 16.81
C ALA A 12 25.88 -8.93 17.40
N LYS A 13 25.63 -10.07 16.73
CA LYS A 13 26.12 -11.38 17.18
C LYS A 13 27.56 -11.70 16.79
N THR A 14 28.01 -11.23 15.64
CA THR A 14 29.32 -11.60 15.08
C THR A 14 30.36 -10.49 15.20
N GLN A 15 29.91 -9.26 15.42
CA GLN A 15 30.72 -8.04 15.39
C GLN A 15 31.50 -7.87 14.07
N ASP A 16 31.04 -8.51 12.99
CA ASP A 16 31.66 -8.44 11.67
C ASP A 16 31.07 -7.28 10.85
N ALA A 17 31.93 -6.32 10.50
CA ALA A 17 31.54 -5.11 9.80
C ALA A 17 30.86 -5.37 8.45
N LYS A 18 31.06 -6.53 7.80
CA LYS A 18 30.44 -6.82 6.50
C LYS A 18 28.92 -6.76 6.54
N TYR A 19 28.31 -7.07 7.68
CA TYR A 19 26.87 -7.04 7.86
C TYR A 19 26.29 -5.62 7.82
N TRP A 20 27.11 -4.58 8.03
CA TRP A 20 26.69 -3.19 7.76
C TRP A 20 26.35 -3.00 6.29
N TYR A 21 27.19 -3.47 5.37
CA TYR A 21 26.96 -3.30 3.94
C TYR A 21 25.74 -4.10 3.45
N TRP A 22 25.56 -5.32 3.95
CA TRP A 22 24.35 -6.10 3.69
C TRP A 22 23.09 -5.44 4.28
N ALA A 23 23.18 -4.82 5.46
CA ALA A 23 22.10 -4.04 6.03
C ALA A 23 21.79 -2.79 5.17
N GLY A 24 22.82 -2.09 4.69
CA GLY A 24 22.69 -0.95 3.77
C GLY A 24 22.00 -1.32 2.46
N LEU A 25 22.41 -2.42 1.83
CA LEU A 25 21.74 -2.97 0.64
C LEU A 25 20.26 -3.27 0.94
N ALA A 26 19.98 -3.99 2.04
CA ALA A 26 18.61 -4.33 2.43
C ALA A 26 17.75 -3.11 2.80
N MET A 27 18.35 -2.04 3.34
CA MET A 27 17.70 -0.76 3.60
C MET A 27 17.35 -0.05 2.29
N GLY A 28 18.31 0.08 1.36
CA GLY A 28 18.08 0.69 0.05
C GLY A 28 16.98 -0.03 -0.75
N LEU A 29 17.01 -1.36 -0.78
CA LEU A 29 15.94 -2.18 -1.38
C LEU A 29 14.60 -1.94 -0.68
N SER A 30 14.60 -1.79 0.65
CA SER A 30 13.38 -1.46 1.39
C SER A 30 12.81 -0.09 1.01
N TRP A 31 13.66 0.91 0.76
CA TRP A 31 13.25 2.26 0.35
C TRP A 31 12.70 2.26 -1.07
N LEU A 32 13.34 1.52 -1.98
CA LEU A 32 12.84 1.29 -3.35
C LEU A 32 11.45 0.65 -3.34
N SER A 33 11.21 -0.35 -2.48
CA SER A 33 9.89 -0.99 -2.39
C SER A 33 8.83 -0.08 -1.77
N LYS A 34 9.19 0.69 -0.73
CA LYS A 34 8.27 1.61 -0.03
C LYS A 34 9.04 2.66 0.75
N TYR A 35 8.71 3.95 0.58
CA TYR A 35 9.42 5.04 1.27
C TYR A 35 9.33 4.97 2.80
N SER A 36 8.30 4.32 3.36
CA SER A 36 8.24 4.06 4.80
C SER A 36 9.41 3.21 5.33
N GLY A 37 10.15 2.52 4.45
CA GLY A 37 11.39 1.84 4.81
C GLY A 37 12.45 2.77 5.41
N ILE A 38 12.34 4.10 5.21
CA ILE A 38 13.25 5.08 5.82
C ILE A 38 13.26 5.02 7.35
N PHE A 39 12.16 4.58 7.98
CA PHE A 39 12.09 4.38 9.43
C PHE A 39 13.07 3.32 9.96
N LEU A 40 13.69 2.49 9.10
CA LEU A 40 14.80 1.63 9.50
C LEU A 40 15.99 2.43 10.05
N VAL A 41 16.26 3.64 9.54
CA VAL A 41 17.38 4.48 9.98
C VAL A 41 17.23 4.85 11.47
N PRO A 42 16.16 5.53 11.90
CA PRO A 42 15.98 5.84 13.32
C PRO A 42 15.78 4.59 14.18
N SER A 43 15.24 3.49 13.64
CA SER A 43 15.16 2.21 14.37
C SER A 43 16.53 1.60 14.66
N VAL A 44 17.45 1.57 13.69
CA VAL A 44 18.82 1.07 13.89
C VAL A 44 19.61 2.02 14.78
N LEU A 45 19.46 3.34 14.59
CA LEU A 45 20.09 4.32 15.46
C LEU A 45 19.62 4.17 16.92
N LEU A 46 18.32 4.01 17.15
CA LEU A 46 17.78 3.76 18.48
C LEU A 46 18.39 2.49 19.10
N PHE A 47 18.53 1.41 18.33
CA PHE A 47 19.20 0.19 18.78
C PHE A 47 20.65 0.45 19.20
N LEU A 48 21.45 1.14 18.37
CA LEU A 48 22.84 1.47 18.69
C LEU A 48 22.97 2.39 19.91
N LEU A 49 22.05 3.34 20.07
CA LEU A 49 22.05 4.25 21.23
C LEU A 49 21.73 3.50 22.52
N LEU A 50 20.84 2.51 22.48
CA LEU A 50 20.42 1.76 23.67
C LEU A 50 21.36 0.57 23.98
N SER A 51 22.02 -0.02 22.97
CA SER A 51 22.95 -1.14 23.16
C SER A 51 24.34 -0.61 23.55
N LYS A 52 24.75 -0.86 24.80
CA LYS A 52 26.08 -0.43 25.28
C LYS A 52 27.22 -1.01 24.43
N GLU A 53 27.12 -2.29 24.07
CA GLU A 53 28.14 -2.99 23.26
C GLU A 53 28.19 -2.47 21.82
N ASN A 54 27.03 -2.31 21.18
CA ASN A 54 26.97 -1.93 19.77
C ASN A 54 27.10 -0.43 19.52
N ARG A 55 26.98 0.42 20.56
CA ARG A 55 27.16 1.88 20.43
C ARG A 55 28.49 2.26 19.81
N ARG A 56 29.54 1.45 20.03
CA ARG A 56 30.88 1.66 19.45
C ARG A 56 30.87 1.78 17.93
N TRP A 57 29.92 1.15 17.23
CA TRP A 57 29.82 1.22 15.77
C TRP A 57 29.56 2.66 15.29
N LEU A 58 28.93 3.52 16.10
CA LEU A 58 28.74 4.93 15.78
C LEU A 58 30.07 5.70 15.65
N ALA A 59 31.15 5.21 16.27
CA ALA A 59 32.48 5.79 16.14
C ALA A 59 33.27 5.23 14.94
N THR A 60 32.69 4.31 14.17
CA THR A 60 33.34 3.67 13.00
C THR A 60 32.71 4.17 11.70
N PRO A 61 33.41 4.09 10.56
CA PRO A 61 32.85 4.50 9.28
C PRO A 61 31.73 3.58 8.75
N HIS A 62 31.64 2.34 9.23
CA HIS A 62 30.80 1.30 8.61
C HIS A 62 29.29 1.61 8.56
N PRO A 63 28.62 2.12 9.61
CA PRO A 63 27.20 2.48 9.52
C PRO A 63 26.94 3.58 8.49
N TYR A 64 27.87 4.53 8.36
CA TYR A 64 27.76 5.64 7.42
C TYR A 64 27.97 5.17 5.97
N LEU A 65 28.96 4.29 5.75
CA LEU A 65 29.16 3.64 4.45
C LEU A 65 27.98 2.75 4.06
N ALA A 66 27.35 2.06 5.02
CA ALA A 66 26.10 1.34 4.78
C ALA A 66 24.95 2.28 4.38
N GLY A 67 24.87 3.46 5.01
CA GLY A 67 23.95 4.53 4.61
C GLY A 67 24.20 4.98 3.17
N LEU A 68 25.47 5.16 2.78
CA LEU A 68 25.84 5.46 1.40
C LEU A 68 25.42 4.34 0.44
N VAL A 69 25.63 3.06 0.78
CA VAL A 69 25.14 1.93 -0.01
C VAL A 69 23.62 2.00 -0.17
N ALA A 70 22.87 2.27 0.89
CA ALA A 70 21.41 2.40 0.82
C ALA A 70 20.98 3.54 -0.12
N ILE A 71 21.67 4.69 -0.07
CA ILE A 71 21.42 5.85 -0.95
C ILE A 71 21.72 5.50 -2.41
N VAL A 72 22.84 4.84 -2.69
CA VAL A 72 23.21 4.41 -4.05
C VAL A 72 22.16 3.48 -4.63
N ILE A 73 21.66 2.52 -3.85
CA ILE A 73 20.57 1.63 -4.27
C ILE A 73 19.28 2.42 -4.51
N PHE A 74 18.99 3.43 -3.70
CA PHE A 74 17.80 4.28 -3.84
C PHE A 74 17.94 5.39 -4.89
N LEU A 75 19.13 5.56 -5.49
CA LEU A 75 19.47 6.65 -6.40
C LEU A 75 18.52 6.78 -7.61
N PRO A 76 18.03 5.69 -8.25
CA PRO A 76 17.09 5.83 -9.36
C PRO A 76 15.82 6.60 -9.00
N VAL A 77 15.32 6.47 -7.76
CA VAL A 77 14.14 7.19 -7.27
C VAL A 77 14.46 8.66 -7.03
N LEU A 78 15.63 8.97 -6.47
CA LEU A 78 16.08 10.34 -6.25
C LEU A 78 16.26 11.08 -7.58
N TYR A 79 16.94 10.45 -8.54
CA TYR A 79 17.14 11.00 -9.87
C TYR A 79 15.82 11.25 -10.60
N TRP A 80 14.93 10.25 -10.63
CA TRP A 80 13.61 10.40 -11.27
C TRP A 80 12.81 11.53 -10.62
N ASN A 81 12.76 11.61 -9.29
CA ASN A 81 12.05 12.70 -8.63
C ASN A 81 12.67 14.07 -8.89
N SER A 82 14.01 14.18 -8.91
CA SER A 82 14.69 15.46 -9.18
C SER A 82 14.41 16.01 -10.57
N THR A 83 14.10 15.13 -11.53
CA THR A 83 13.72 15.49 -12.91
C THR A 83 12.21 15.61 -13.12
N HIS A 84 11.40 15.37 -12.08
CA HIS A 84 9.93 15.37 -12.12
C HIS A 84 9.34 16.15 -10.93
N ASP A 85 9.96 17.28 -10.59
CA ASP A 85 9.50 18.24 -9.56
C ASP A 85 9.20 17.61 -8.18
N TRP A 86 9.90 16.52 -7.85
CA TRP A 86 9.74 15.76 -6.62
C TRP A 86 8.31 15.25 -6.38
N VAL A 87 7.53 15.05 -7.44
CA VAL A 87 6.09 14.75 -7.34
C VAL A 87 5.77 13.55 -6.45
N SER A 88 6.59 12.50 -6.48
CA SER A 88 6.35 11.30 -5.68
C SER A 88 6.52 11.60 -4.19
N PHE A 89 7.53 12.37 -3.80
CA PHE A 89 7.73 12.79 -2.41
C PHE A 89 6.67 13.79 -1.95
N ALA A 90 6.31 14.76 -2.80
CA ALA A 90 5.21 15.69 -2.53
C ALA A 90 3.87 14.96 -2.29
N PHE A 91 3.60 13.90 -3.05
CA PHE A 91 2.43 13.05 -2.85
C PHE A 91 2.42 12.35 -1.48
N GLN A 92 3.57 11.94 -0.96
CA GLN A 92 3.65 11.30 0.36
C GLN A 92 3.61 12.30 1.52
N GLY A 93 4.17 13.50 1.33
CA GLY A 93 4.25 14.57 2.33
C GLY A 93 3.14 15.61 2.19
N SER A 94 3.33 16.61 1.33
CA SER A 94 2.52 17.84 1.28
C SER A 94 1.04 17.62 0.96
N ARG A 95 0.69 16.67 0.07
CA ARG A 95 -0.72 16.37 -0.24
C ARG A 95 -1.45 15.59 0.86
N ARG A 96 -0.73 14.87 1.71
CA ARG A 96 -1.32 14.21 2.89
C ARG A 96 -1.38 15.13 4.10
N VAL A 97 -0.41 16.03 4.23
CA VAL A 97 -0.38 17.07 5.27
C VAL A 97 -1.45 18.14 5.02
N GLY A 98 -1.71 18.51 3.77
CA GLY A 98 -2.80 19.44 3.39
C GLY A 98 -4.22 18.89 3.60
N GLY A 99 -4.36 17.60 3.91
CA GLY A 99 -5.62 16.95 4.31
C GLY A 99 -5.68 16.62 5.81
N LEU A 100 -4.77 17.16 6.63
CA LEU A 100 -4.85 17.02 8.07
C LEU A 100 -6.05 17.82 8.57
N HIS A 101 -7.09 17.10 8.99
CA HIS A 101 -8.19 17.70 9.70
C HIS A 101 -7.74 18.07 11.13
N GLY A 102 -8.60 18.80 11.86
CA GLY A 102 -8.41 18.98 13.30
C GLY A 102 -8.22 17.64 14.02
N LEU A 103 -7.60 17.67 15.20
CA LEU A 103 -7.42 16.46 16.02
C LEU A 103 -8.77 15.77 16.21
N GLY A 104 -8.83 14.47 15.91
CA GLY A 104 -10.08 13.71 15.97
C GLY A 104 -9.85 12.22 16.20
N LEU A 105 -10.81 11.59 16.88
CA LEU A 105 -10.77 10.16 17.20
C LEU A 105 -11.28 9.27 16.07
N ARG A 106 -11.86 9.85 15.01
CA ARG A 106 -12.45 9.09 13.90
C ARG A 106 -11.41 8.19 13.23
N TYR A 107 -10.33 8.77 12.68
CA TYR A 107 -9.30 8.02 11.98
C TYR A 107 -8.49 7.11 12.91
N PHE A 108 -8.36 7.49 14.18
CA PHE A 108 -7.80 6.61 15.20
C PHE A 108 -8.69 5.37 15.42
N GLY A 109 -10.01 5.54 15.55
CA GLY A 109 -10.97 4.44 15.63
C GLY A 109 -10.97 3.56 14.37
N GLU A 110 -10.91 4.18 13.18
CA GLU A 110 -10.74 3.47 11.90
C GLU A 110 -9.42 2.67 11.86
N LEU A 111 -8.32 3.23 12.40
CA LEU A 111 -7.07 2.51 12.54
C LEU A 111 -7.25 1.30 13.46
N ILE A 112 -7.75 1.47 14.69
CA ILE A 112 -7.96 0.37 15.64
C ILE A 112 -8.83 -0.73 15.05
N GLY A 113 -9.97 -0.37 14.44
CA GLY A 113 -10.84 -1.31 13.75
C GLY A 113 -10.11 -2.06 12.63
N SER A 114 -9.37 -1.35 11.79
CA SER A 114 -8.60 -1.98 10.71
C SER A 114 -7.50 -2.93 11.21
N GLN A 115 -6.83 -2.60 12.32
CA GLN A 115 -5.78 -3.43 12.90
C GLN A 115 -6.35 -4.68 13.57
N LEU A 116 -7.55 -4.62 14.17
CA LEU A 116 -8.26 -5.78 14.70
C LEU A 116 -8.50 -6.84 13.62
N PHE A 117 -8.96 -6.40 12.44
CA PHE A 117 -9.18 -7.31 11.31
C PHE A 117 -7.87 -7.77 10.67
N MET A 118 -6.89 -6.87 10.50
CA MET A 118 -5.62 -7.21 9.85
C MET A 118 -4.78 -8.20 10.66
N LEU A 119 -4.75 -8.07 11.98
CA LEU A 119 -4.03 -9.00 12.85
C LEU A 119 -4.85 -10.24 13.20
N THR A 120 -6.17 -10.22 13.00
CA THR A 120 -7.18 -11.09 13.65
C THR A 120 -7.43 -10.73 15.12
N PRO A 121 -8.64 -11.01 15.67
CA PRO A 121 -8.98 -10.64 17.04
C PRO A 121 -8.01 -11.17 18.10
N PHE A 122 -7.52 -12.40 17.93
CA PHE A 122 -6.60 -13.00 18.90
C PHE A 122 -5.22 -12.33 18.89
N ILE A 123 -4.58 -12.18 17.72
CA ILE A 123 -3.25 -11.56 17.64
C ILE A 123 -3.33 -10.08 18.01
N PHE A 124 -4.42 -9.38 17.67
CA PHE A 124 -4.63 -8.00 18.11
C PHE A 124 -4.71 -7.93 19.64
N GLY A 125 -5.53 -8.78 20.28
CA GLY A 125 -5.62 -8.85 21.74
C GLY A 125 -4.29 -9.22 22.39
N PHE A 126 -3.55 -10.16 21.82
CA PHE A 126 -2.21 -10.54 22.25
C PHE A 126 -1.22 -9.38 22.12
N PHE A 127 -1.30 -8.61 21.04
CA PHE A 127 -0.46 -7.45 20.80
C PHE A 127 -0.72 -6.35 21.84
N VAL A 128 -1.99 -6.02 22.10
CA VAL A 128 -2.40 -5.07 23.15
C VAL A 128 -1.94 -5.55 24.51
N TRP A 129 -2.15 -6.84 24.83
CA TRP A 129 -1.65 -7.45 26.06
C TRP A 129 -0.13 -7.30 26.19
N GLY A 130 0.63 -7.55 25.12
CA GLY A 130 2.09 -7.40 25.10
C GLY A 130 2.54 -5.96 25.35
N CYS A 131 1.87 -4.98 24.73
CA CYS A 131 2.09 -3.56 25.00
C CYS A 131 1.85 -3.19 26.47
N VAL A 132 0.86 -3.79 27.14
CA VAL A 132 0.49 -3.46 28.53
C VAL A 132 1.32 -4.23 29.56
N LYS A 133 1.63 -5.51 29.29
CA LYS A 133 2.23 -6.42 30.28
C LYS A 133 3.71 -6.69 30.08
N ILE A 134 4.19 -6.70 28.82
CA ILE A 134 5.56 -7.05 28.48
C ILE A 134 6.40 -5.81 28.19
N LEU A 135 5.89 -4.87 27.41
CA LEU A 135 6.65 -3.67 27.02
C LEU A 135 7.18 -2.86 28.22
N PRO A 136 6.41 -2.62 29.31
CA PRO A 136 6.96 -1.91 30.46
C PRO A 136 8.07 -2.66 31.17
N LYS A 137 8.03 -4.01 31.18
CA LYS A 137 9.08 -4.85 31.78
C LYS A 137 10.34 -4.82 30.95
N VAL A 138 10.18 -4.91 29.63
CA VAL A 138 11.25 -4.76 28.63
C VAL A 138 11.97 -3.43 28.83
N LEU A 139 11.25 -2.31 28.97
CA LEU A 139 11.83 -0.99 29.18
C LEU A 139 12.56 -0.84 30.53
N LYS A 140 12.16 -1.62 31.54
CA LYS A 140 12.81 -1.65 32.86
C LYS A 140 14.02 -2.60 32.95
N LYS A 141 14.17 -3.52 32.01
CA LYS A 141 15.24 -4.54 32.02
C LYS A 141 16.57 -3.88 31.68
N GLN A 142 17.53 -3.93 32.62
CA GLN A 142 18.86 -3.37 32.44
C GLN A 142 19.93 -4.38 32.91
N PRO A 143 20.84 -4.85 32.03
CA PRO A 143 20.85 -4.65 30.58
C PRO A 143 19.83 -5.56 29.86
N MET A 144 19.21 -5.02 28.81
CA MET A 144 18.34 -5.78 27.91
C MET A 144 19.20 -6.54 26.87
N PRO A 145 18.94 -7.83 26.59
CA PRO A 145 19.65 -8.56 25.54
C PRO A 145 19.49 -7.87 24.17
N ASP A 146 20.57 -7.76 23.41
CA ASP A 146 20.58 -7.05 22.11
C ASP A 146 19.51 -7.52 21.13
N GLY A 147 19.21 -8.82 21.11
CA GLY A 147 18.15 -9.37 20.27
C GLY A 147 16.76 -8.82 20.63
N GLU A 148 16.43 -8.78 21.91
CA GLU A 148 15.18 -8.18 22.37
C GLU A 148 15.18 -6.66 22.07
N LEU A 149 16.32 -6.00 22.30
CA LEU A 149 16.44 -4.56 22.12
C LEU A 149 16.25 -4.16 20.66
N LEU A 150 16.83 -4.90 19.73
CA LEU A 150 16.66 -4.68 18.30
C LEU A 150 15.21 -4.91 17.85
N LEU A 151 14.53 -5.95 18.39
CA LEU A 151 13.11 -6.18 18.13
C LEU A 151 12.24 -5.02 18.64
N PHE A 152 12.55 -4.49 19.83
CA PHE A 152 11.90 -3.30 20.36
C PHE A 152 12.12 -2.09 19.44
N SER A 153 13.39 -1.76 19.14
CA SER A 153 13.75 -0.58 18.34
C SER A 153 13.20 -0.62 16.91
N SER A 154 13.07 -1.81 16.31
CA SER A 154 12.45 -2.00 14.98
C SER A 154 11.00 -1.49 14.94
N GLY A 155 10.21 -1.66 16.01
CA GLY A 155 8.82 -1.18 16.05
C GLY A 155 8.64 0.19 16.75
N ALA A 156 9.59 0.58 17.61
CA ALA A 156 9.43 1.70 18.54
C ALA A 156 9.32 3.09 17.90
N ILE A 157 9.73 3.25 16.64
CA ILE A 157 9.59 4.53 15.93
C ILE A 157 8.35 4.53 15.04
N LEU A 158 8.25 3.55 14.14
CA LEU A 158 7.21 3.51 13.10
C LEU A 158 5.79 3.38 13.70
N LEU A 159 5.63 2.54 14.73
CA LEU A 159 4.31 2.26 15.28
C LEU A 159 3.75 3.48 16.04
N PRO A 160 4.46 4.12 16.99
CA PRO A 160 3.98 5.35 17.59
C PRO A 160 3.76 6.47 16.58
N PHE A 161 4.66 6.61 15.59
CA PHE A 161 4.51 7.62 14.54
C PHE A 161 3.18 7.51 13.80
N PHE A 162 2.86 6.33 13.24
CA PHE A 162 1.62 6.17 12.50
C PHE A 162 0.38 6.17 13.40
N THR A 163 0.48 5.68 14.64
CA THR A 163 -0.60 5.82 15.61
C THR A 163 -0.89 7.30 15.90
N LEU A 164 0.13 8.15 16.06
CA LEU A 164 -0.05 9.60 16.26
C LEU A 164 -0.62 10.29 15.01
N VAL A 165 -0.15 9.91 13.81
CA VAL A 165 -0.69 10.42 12.54
C VAL A 165 -2.19 10.09 12.37
N SER A 166 -2.65 8.97 12.93
CA SER A 166 -4.05 8.56 12.88
C SER A 166 -5.01 9.49 13.63
N PHE A 167 -4.52 10.38 14.51
CA PHE A 167 -5.37 11.40 15.12
C PHE A 167 -5.70 12.56 14.17
N LYS A 168 -5.04 12.65 13.01
CA LYS A 168 -5.21 13.75 12.04
C LYS A 168 -5.58 13.30 10.64
N SER A 169 -5.23 12.07 10.27
CA SER A 169 -5.44 11.56 8.91
C SER A 169 -5.61 10.06 8.87
N LEU A 170 -6.18 9.55 7.78
CA LEU A 170 -6.31 8.12 7.53
C LEU A 170 -4.94 7.45 7.42
N VAL A 171 -4.70 6.46 8.27
CA VAL A 171 -3.56 5.55 8.19
C VAL A 171 -4.03 4.24 7.59
N LYS A 172 -3.46 3.84 6.45
CA LYS A 172 -3.89 2.59 5.80
C LYS A 172 -3.51 1.39 6.66
N MET A 173 -4.36 0.37 6.64
CA MET A 173 -4.21 -0.84 7.45
C MET A 173 -2.79 -1.44 7.41
N ASN A 174 -2.17 -1.48 6.23
CA ASN A 174 -0.88 -2.11 6.01
C ASN A 174 0.34 -1.26 6.41
N TRP A 175 0.17 -0.05 6.95
CA TRP A 175 1.30 0.84 7.24
C TRP A 175 2.08 0.43 8.49
N LEU A 176 1.43 -0.21 9.47
CA LEU A 176 2.05 -0.65 10.72
C LEU A 176 2.70 -2.04 10.64
N VAL A 177 2.46 -2.79 9.56
CA VAL A 177 2.96 -4.16 9.34
C VAL A 177 4.46 -4.33 9.65
N PRO A 178 5.36 -3.41 9.24
CA PRO A 178 6.79 -3.57 9.53
C PRO A 178 7.14 -3.56 11.02
N ALA A 179 6.28 -3.02 11.90
CA ALA A 179 6.50 -3.01 13.34
C ALA A 179 5.90 -4.25 14.04
N TYR A 180 4.83 -4.83 13.49
CA TYR A 180 4.12 -5.93 14.16
C TYR A 180 4.97 -7.17 14.34
N TRP A 181 5.64 -7.64 13.28
CA TRP A 181 6.39 -8.90 13.36
C TRP A 181 7.47 -8.86 14.45
N SER A 182 8.19 -7.73 14.61
CA SER A 182 9.26 -7.62 15.60
C SER A 182 8.73 -7.57 17.02
N TRP A 183 7.66 -6.81 17.26
CA TRP A 183 7.04 -6.73 18.58
C TRP A 183 6.26 -7.99 18.95
N LEU A 184 5.65 -8.68 18.00
CA LEU A 184 5.01 -9.98 18.25
C LEU A 184 6.03 -11.04 18.71
N ILE A 185 7.22 -11.08 18.10
CA ILE A 185 8.31 -11.97 18.54
C ILE A 185 8.77 -11.59 19.96
N LEU A 186 8.96 -10.28 20.22
CA LEU A 186 9.34 -9.78 21.54
C LEU A 186 8.31 -10.16 22.62
N PHE A 187 7.02 -9.96 22.33
CA PHE A 187 5.94 -10.28 23.25
C PHE A 187 5.76 -11.78 23.44
N LEU A 188 5.97 -12.59 22.41
CA LEU A 188 5.95 -14.04 22.50
C LEU A 188 7.10 -14.56 23.38
N ASN A 189 8.30 -14.01 23.22
CA ASN A 189 9.43 -14.33 24.09
C ASN A 189 9.12 -14.00 25.56
N GLY A 190 8.57 -12.81 25.82
CA GLY A 190 8.12 -12.40 27.16
C GLY A 190 7.04 -13.32 27.73
N TYR A 191 6.03 -13.67 26.93
CA TYR A 191 4.95 -14.58 27.33
C TYR A 191 5.48 -15.96 27.74
N LEU A 192 6.38 -16.52 26.93
CA LEU A 192 6.96 -17.85 27.20
C LEU A 192 7.92 -17.84 28.37
N SER A 193 8.65 -16.74 28.60
CA SER A 193 9.56 -16.60 29.76
C SER A 193 8.82 -16.59 31.11
N GLU A 194 7.54 -16.20 31.12
CA GLU A 194 6.68 -16.24 32.31
C GLU A 194 6.01 -17.61 32.52
N ASN A 195 6.43 -18.67 31.80
CA ASN A 195 5.83 -20.00 31.84
C ASN A 195 4.30 -20.01 31.64
N ARG A 196 3.77 -19.05 30.87
CA ARG A 196 2.33 -18.97 30.62
C ARG A 196 1.83 -20.11 29.74
N SER A 197 0.55 -20.40 29.87
CA SER A 197 -0.09 -21.55 29.23
C SER A 197 0.02 -21.53 27.70
N ARG A 198 0.77 -22.49 27.15
CA ARG A 198 0.85 -22.72 25.71
C ARG A 198 -0.51 -23.10 25.09
N LYS A 199 -1.48 -23.58 25.90
CA LYS A 199 -2.83 -23.93 25.44
C LYS A 199 -3.58 -22.71 24.91
N VAL A 200 -3.51 -21.57 25.61
CA VAL A 200 -4.15 -20.32 25.17
C VAL A 200 -3.56 -19.86 23.84
N MET A 201 -2.24 -19.95 23.68
CA MET A 201 -1.58 -19.62 22.41
C MET A 201 -2.00 -20.56 21.29
N LYS A 202 -2.07 -21.88 21.53
CA LYS A 202 -2.55 -22.84 20.52
C LYS A 202 -3.98 -22.53 20.08
N VAL A 203 -4.91 -22.35 21.02
CA VAL A 203 -6.32 -22.03 20.73
C VAL A 203 -6.41 -20.72 19.95
N GLY A 204 -5.66 -19.71 20.36
CA GLY A 204 -5.64 -18.42 19.68
C GLY A 204 -5.01 -18.45 18.30
N LEU A 205 -3.97 -19.25 18.08
CA LEU A 205 -3.40 -19.45 16.74
C LEU A 205 -4.36 -20.20 15.83
N VAL A 206 -5.04 -21.23 16.34
CA VAL A 206 -6.09 -21.94 15.58
C VAL A 206 -7.22 -20.98 15.21
N SER A 207 -7.71 -20.15 16.14
CA SER A 207 -8.74 -19.16 15.81
C SER A 207 -8.23 -18.13 14.79
N SER A 208 -6.99 -17.66 14.91
CA SER A 208 -6.37 -16.76 13.93
C SER A 208 -6.27 -17.40 12.53
N LEU A 209 -5.92 -18.70 12.46
CA LEU A 209 -5.89 -19.46 11.21
C LEU A 209 -7.28 -19.59 10.59
N VAL A 210 -8.32 -19.81 11.39
CA VAL A 210 -9.72 -19.82 10.92
C VAL A 210 -10.11 -18.45 10.36
N PHE A 211 -9.83 -17.35 11.09
CA PHE A 211 -10.09 -15.99 10.58
C PHE A 211 -9.33 -15.70 9.28
N TYR A 212 -8.08 -16.14 9.19
CA TYR A 212 -7.29 -16.00 7.98
C TYR A 212 -7.87 -16.81 6.81
N ALA A 213 -8.27 -18.06 7.05
CA ALA A 213 -8.92 -18.91 6.06
C ALA A 213 -10.25 -18.32 5.58
N LEU A 214 -11.05 -17.72 6.47
CA LEU A 214 -12.27 -16.98 6.10
C LEU A 214 -11.94 -15.76 5.23
N GLY A 215 -10.90 -14.99 5.59
CA GLY A 215 -10.43 -13.87 4.77
C GLY A 215 -9.96 -14.31 3.38
N LEU A 216 -9.23 -15.42 3.29
CA LEU A 216 -8.84 -16.01 2.00
C LEU A 216 -10.05 -16.50 1.20
N ALA A 217 -11.01 -17.17 1.84
CA ALA A 217 -12.23 -17.61 1.19
C ALA A 217 -13.00 -16.42 0.59
N VAL A 218 -13.11 -15.31 1.30
CA VAL A 218 -13.72 -14.08 0.79
C VAL A 218 -13.01 -13.56 -0.46
N ILE A 219 -11.68 -13.64 -0.53
CA ILE A 219 -10.91 -13.20 -1.70
C ILE A 219 -11.06 -14.17 -2.88
N LEU A 220 -11.06 -15.47 -2.61
CA LEU A 220 -11.09 -16.52 -3.63
C LEU A 220 -12.48 -16.75 -4.23
N ILE A 221 -13.54 -16.51 -3.46
CA ILE A 221 -14.91 -16.58 -3.96
C ILE A 221 -15.18 -15.30 -4.77
N PRO A 222 -15.46 -15.38 -6.08
CA PRO A 222 -15.74 -14.19 -6.87
C PRO A 222 -17.05 -13.55 -6.43
N ASN A 223 -17.14 -12.22 -6.51
CA ASN A 223 -18.37 -11.46 -6.31
C ASN A 223 -19.03 -11.69 -4.94
N VAL A 224 -18.28 -11.88 -3.85
CA VAL A 224 -18.88 -11.86 -2.50
C VAL A 224 -19.55 -10.50 -2.27
N PRO A 225 -20.80 -10.44 -1.73
CA PRO A 225 -21.59 -9.21 -1.59
C PRO A 225 -21.07 -8.30 -0.45
N LEU A 226 -19.89 -7.71 -0.65
CA LEU A 226 -19.22 -6.80 0.29
C LEU A 226 -19.53 -5.32 0.02
N GLY A 227 -20.49 -5.03 -0.86
CA GLY A 227 -20.73 -3.67 -1.36
C GLY A 227 -19.46 -3.05 -1.97
N ASP A 228 -19.12 -1.82 -1.55
CA ASP A 228 -17.91 -1.13 -1.99
C ASP A 228 -16.59 -1.87 -1.64
N GLY A 229 -16.64 -2.83 -0.72
CA GLY A 229 -15.51 -3.65 -0.30
C GLY A 229 -15.05 -4.66 -1.34
N ASN A 230 -15.92 -5.04 -2.29
CA ASN A 230 -15.51 -5.88 -3.42
C ASN A 230 -14.67 -5.02 -4.38
N THR A 231 -13.37 -5.28 -4.45
CA THR A 231 -12.45 -4.49 -5.30
C THR A 231 -11.74 -5.31 -6.38
N TRP A 232 -11.84 -6.64 -6.35
CA TRP A 232 -11.00 -7.55 -7.15
C TRP A 232 -11.76 -8.43 -8.15
N SER A 233 -13.09 -8.59 -8.00
CA SER A 233 -13.88 -9.50 -8.85
C SER A 233 -14.70 -8.78 -9.93
N GLY A 234 -15.01 -9.51 -11.01
CA GLY A 234 -15.73 -9.04 -12.19
C GLY A 234 -14.87 -8.40 -13.28
N TRP A 235 -13.57 -8.19 -13.04
CA TRP A 235 -12.69 -7.47 -13.96
C TRP A 235 -12.24 -8.29 -15.16
N ARG A 236 -12.16 -9.62 -15.04
CA ARG A 236 -11.78 -10.52 -16.15
C ARG A 236 -12.86 -10.51 -17.23
N GLU A 237 -14.11 -10.68 -16.83
CA GLU A 237 -15.29 -10.66 -17.70
C GLU A 237 -15.48 -9.27 -18.31
N THR A 238 -15.30 -8.22 -17.51
CA THR A 238 -15.33 -6.83 -17.98
C THR A 238 -14.27 -6.58 -19.05
N ALA A 239 -13.03 -6.99 -18.81
CA ALA A 239 -11.95 -6.82 -19.77
C ALA A 239 -12.20 -7.61 -21.07
N ALA A 240 -12.71 -8.85 -20.97
CA ALA A 240 -13.09 -9.63 -22.15
C ALA A 240 -14.17 -8.92 -22.98
N LYS A 241 -15.15 -8.31 -22.30
CA LYS A 241 -16.19 -7.54 -22.97
C LYS A 241 -15.65 -6.27 -23.64
N VAL A 242 -14.78 -5.52 -22.95
CA VAL A 242 -14.11 -4.34 -23.50
C VAL A 242 -13.22 -4.71 -24.70
N ASP A 243 -12.49 -5.83 -24.63
CA ASP A 243 -11.69 -6.35 -25.76
C ASP A 243 -12.56 -6.67 -26.97
N SER A 244 -13.73 -7.29 -26.76
CA SER A 244 -14.71 -7.54 -27.82
C SER A 244 -15.20 -6.23 -28.45
N ILE A 245 -15.57 -5.22 -27.65
CA ILE A 245 -16.02 -3.91 -28.14
C ILE A 245 -14.90 -3.22 -28.93
N SER A 246 -13.67 -3.26 -28.42
CA SER A 246 -12.51 -2.65 -29.08
C SER A 246 -12.24 -3.30 -30.45
N LYS A 247 -12.40 -4.62 -30.58
CA LYS A 247 -12.27 -5.32 -31.86
C LYS A 247 -13.37 -4.92 -32.84
N THR A 248 -14.63 -4.84 -32.39
CA THR A 248 -15.73 -4.40 -33.24
C THR A 248 -15.47 -3.00 -33.81
N LEU A 249 -15.02 -2.06 -32.97
CA LEU A 249 -14.65 -0.71 -33.43
C LEU A 249 -13.47 -0.74 -34.41
N SER A 250 -12.48 -1.61 -34.18
CA SER A 250 -11.33 -1.73 -35.09
C SER A 250 -11.74 -2.25 -36.47
N VAL A 251 -12.70 -3.18 -36.54
CA VAL A 251 -13.25 -3.70 -37.81
C VAL A 251 -13.97 -2.62 -38.60
N THR A 252 -14.63 -1.67 -37.93
CA THR A 252 -15.27 -0.50 -38.59
C THR A 252 -14.28 0.63 -38.92
N GLY A 253 -12.98 0.41 -38.73
CA GLY A 253 -11.92 1.40 -38.99
C GLY A 253 -11.76 2.46 -37.89
N GLU A 254 -12.50 2.35 -36.79
CA GLU A 254 -12.44 3.30 -35.69
C GLU A 254 -11.26 3.00 -34.76
N LYS A 255 -10.41 4.00 -34.55
CA LYS A 255 -9.36 3.94 -33.53
C LYS A 255 -9.97 4.19 -32.16
N SER A 256 -9.73 3.30 -31.21
CA SER A 256 -10.26 3.38 -29.85
C SER A 256 -9.19 3.43 -28.76
N PHE A 257 -9.58 3.83 -27.56
CA PHE A 257 -8.77 3.73 -26.35
C PHE A 257 -9.66 3.43 -25.13
N VAL A 258 -9.12 2.80 -24.10
CA VAL A 258 -9.89 2.43 -22.89
C VAL A 258 -9.56 3.39 -21.75
N PHE A 259 -10.59 3.88 -21.06
CA PHE A 259 -10.40 4.71 -19.88
C PHE A 259 -11.50 4.52 -18.82
N SER A 260 -11.26 5.05 -17.62
CA SER A 260 -12.23 5.04 -16.53
C SER A 260 -12.21 6.35 -15.75
N THR A 261 -13.24 6.56 -14.93
CA THR A 261 -13.36 7.67 -13.98
C THR A 261 -12.34 7.62 -12.84
N ASN A 262 -11.56 6.53 -12.72
CA ASN A 262 -10.52 6.44 -11.70
C ASN A 262 -9.37 5.49 -12.06
N TYR A 263 -8.15 5.88 -11.68
CA TYR A 263 -6.90 5.14 -11.89
C TYR A 263 -6.96 3.66 -11.45
N LYS A 264 -7.68 3.30 -10.38
CA LYS A 264 -7.76 1.90 -9.91
C LYS A 264 -8.46 1.01 -10.94
N VAL A 265 -9.57 1.49 -11.50
CA VAL A 265 -10.35 0.75 -12.52
C VAL A 265 -9.55 0.66 -13.81
N SER A 266 -8.93 1.76 -14.24
CA SER A 266 -8.04 1.77 -15.40
C SER A 266 -6.87 0.78 -15.26
N SER A 267 -6.26 0.68 -14.08
CA SER A 267 -5.19 -0.30 -13.81
C SER A 267 -5.70 -1.74 -13.85
N LEU A 268 -6.90 -2.01 -13.31
CA LEU A 268 -7.51 -3.35 -13.35
C LEU A 268 -7.86 -3.75 -14.78
N LEU A 269 -8.40 -2.83 -15.57
CA LEU A 269 -8.66 -3.07 -16.99
C LEU A 269 -7.37 -3.39 -17.73
N ARG A 270 -6.30 -2.58 -17.55
CA ARG A 270 -5.00 -2.87 -18.18
C ARG A 270 -4.47 -4.25 -17.82
N PHE A 271 -4.59 -4.65 -16.57
CA PHE A 271 -4.12 -5.96 -16.10
C PHE A 271 -4.84 -7.13 -16.78
N TYR A 272 -6.16 -7.02 -16.96
CA TYR A 272 -6.99 -8.11 -17.51
C TYR A 272 -7.21 -8.05 -19.03
N LEU A 273 -6.99 -6.90 -19.69
CA LEU A 273 -7.12 -6.76 -21.14
C LEU A 273 -6.04 -7.56 -21.88
N LYS A 274 -6.43 -8.23 -22.97
CA LYS A 274 -5.51 -9.02 -23.78
C LYS A 274 -4.43 -8.12 -24.38
N GLY A 275 -3.17 -8.52 -24.23
CA GLY A 275 -2.02 -7.71 -24.67
C GLY A 275 -1.70 -6.50 -23.78
N GLN A 276 -2.42 -6.33 -22.66
CA GLN A 276 -2.23 -5.26 -21.67
C GLN A 276 -2.04 -3.87 -22.31
N PRO A 277 -2.96 -3.46 -23.22
CA PRO A 277 -2.87 -2.18 -23.91
C PRO A 277 -2.86 -1.04 -22.91
N GLU A 278 -2.37 0.11 -23.36
CA GLU A 278 -2.43 1.33 -22.58
C GLU A 278 -3.88 1.68 -22.24
N THR A 279 -4.12 1.95 -20.96
CA THR A 279 -5.38 2.51 -20.48
C THR A 279 -5.13 3.90 -19.95
N PHE A 280 -6.20 4.69 -19.89
CA PHE A 280 -6.17 6.05 -19.36
C PHE A 280 -7.15 6.20 -18.21
N ALA A 281 -7.06 7.29 -17.47
CA ALA A 281 -7.87 7.50 -16.29
C ALA A 281 -8.41 8.94 -16.31
N GLN A 282 -8.35 9.65 -15.18
CA GLN A 282 -8.93 10.98 -15.07
C GLN A 282 -8.24 12.06 -15.92
N ASN A 283 -7.00 11.78 -16.34
CA ASN A 283 -6.21 12.64 -17.21
C ASN A 283 -6.85 12.87 -18.58
N VAL A 284 -7.74 11.98 -19.04
CA VAL A 284 -8.51 12.16 -20.28
C VAL A 284 -9.45 13.37 -20.21
N PHE A 285 -9.92 13.74 -19.02
CA PHE A 285 -10.89 14.81 -18.84
C PHE A 285 -10.38 15.92 -17.90
N GLY A 286 -9.06 16.15 -17.91
CA GLY A 286 -8.43 17.30 -17.26
C GLY A 286 -8.24 17.19 -15.75
N GLU A 287 -8.45 16.02 -15.16
CA GLU A 287 -8.24 15.78 -13.73
C GLU A 287 -6.94 15.00 -13.48
N GLY A 288 -6.31 15.23 -12.34
CA GLY A 288 -5.10 14.51 -11.95
C GLY A 288 -5.35 13.02 -11.74
N ALA A 289 -4.56 12.17 -12.39
CA ALA A 289 -4.72 10.73 -12.42
C ALA A 289 -3.48 9.95 -11.93
N LEU A 290 -2.67 10.57 -11.06
CA LEU A 290 -1.49 9.96 -10.45
C LEU A 290 -0.50 9.50 -11.53
N GLN A 291 -0.10 8.22 -11.54
CA GLN A 291 0.86 7.69 -12.50
C GLN A 291 0.42 7.85 -13.97
N PHE A 292 -0.89 7.91 -14.23
CA PHE A 292 -1.42 8.08 -15.59
C PHE A 292 -1.10 9.48 -16.16
N ASP A 293 -0.81 10.47 -15.32
CA ASP A 293 -0.37 11.80 -15.77
C ASP A 293 1.03 11.76 -16.40
N TYR A 294 1.82 10.73 -16.07
CA TYR A 294 3.23 10.61 -16.46
C TYR A 294 3.49 9.52 -17.49
N TRP A 295 2.69 8.45 -17.52
CA TRP A 295 2.93 7.33 -18.43
C TRP A 295 2.72 7.71 -19.90
N ARG A 296 1.61 8.39 -20.24
CA ARG A 296 1.29 8.80 -21.60
C ARG A 296 0.38 10.02 -21.63
N SER A 297 0.61 10.86 -22.64
CA SER A 297 -0.21 12.04 -22.86
C SER A 297 -1.52 11.69 -23.57
N PRO A 298 -2.69 12.08 -23.00
CA PRO A 298 -3.98 11.93 -23.67
C PRO A 298 -4.12 12.81 -24.93
N ARG A 299 -3.19 13.75 -25.19
CA ARG A 299 -3.17 14.56 -26.42
C ARG A 299 -3.10 13.70 -27.69
N THR A 300 -2.48 12.52 -27.61
CA THR A 300 -2.37 11.56 -28.73
C THR A 300 -3.67 10.85 -29.08
N LEU A 301 -4.76 11.13 -28.35
CA LEU A 301 -6.06 10.47 -28.48
C LEU A 301 -7.08 11.29 -29.27
N GLN A 302 -6.74 12.52 -29.70
CA GLN A 302 -7.68 13.40 -30.39
C GLN A 302 -8.32 12.71 -31.60
N GLY A 303 -9.64 12.85 -31.74
CA GLY A 303 -10.45 12.20 -32.78
C GLY A 303 -10.76 10.72 -32.54
N LYS A 304 -10.15 10.06 -31.55
CA LYS A 304 -10.40 8.63 -31.26
C LYS A 304 -11.68 8.42 -30.45
N THR A 305 -12.21 7.20 -30.52
CA THR A 305 -13.35 6.74 -29.71
C THR A 305 -12.88 6.23 -28.34
N GLY A 306 -13.35 6.84 -27.26
CA GLY A 306 -13.10 6.36 -25.90
C GLY A 306 -14.08 5.25 -25.51
N ILE A 307 -13.58 4.15 -24.98
CA ILE A 307 -14.37 3.12 -24.28
C ILE A 307 -14.28 3.44 -22.79
N LEU A 308 -15.32 4.11 -22.27
CA LEU A 308 -15.41 4.49 -20.87
C LEU A 308 -16.02 3.36 -20.06
N VAL A 309 -15.29 2.88 -19.05
CA VAL A 309 -15.77 1.88 -18.09
C VAL A 309 -16.04 2.54 -16.74
N VAL A 310 -17.27 2.41 -16.27
CA VAL A 310 -17.76 2.98 -15.01
C VAL A 310 -18.18 1.87 -14.07
N ASP A 311 -17.69 1.97 -12.84
CA ASP A 311 -18.00 1.08 -11.73
C ASP A 311 -19.00 1.74 -10.78
N ASP A 312 -19.91 0.97 -10.19
CA ASP A 312 -21.00 1.48 -9.34
C ASP A 312 -20.59 1.80 -7.90
N ARG A 313 -19.33 1.50 -7.52
CA ARG A 313 -18.77 1.86 -6.21
C ARG A 313 -18.85 3.37 -5.97
N ARG A 314 -19.27 3.75 -4.75
CA ARG A 314 -19.53 5.16 -4.38
C ARG A 314 -18.32 6.07 -4.55
N GLU A 315 -17.11 5.54 -4.32
CA GLU A 315 -15.84 6.28 -4.46
C GLU A 315 -15.62 6.79 -5.91
N TYR A 316 -16.23 6.15 -6.92
CA TYR A 316 -15.95 6.42 -8.35
C TYR A 316 -17.17 6.94 -9.12
N ARG A 317 -18.14 7.53 -8.40
CA ARG A 317 -19.42 7.99 -8.96
C ARG A 317 -19.21 8.79 -10.26
N PHE A 318 -19.71 8.23 -11.36
CA PHE A 318 -19.64 8.85 -12.67
C PHE A 318 -20.43 10.16 -12.69
N LYS A 319 -19.72 11.26 -12.99
CA LYS A 319 -20.28 12.59 -13.16
C LYS A 319 -20.23 12.95 -14.63
N ARG A 320 -21.24 12.54 -15.39
CA ARG A 320 -21.34 12.71 -16.84
C ARG A 320 -20.98 14.14 -17.31
N LYS A 321 -21.48 15.16 -16.61
CA LYS A 321 -21.18 16.60 -16.86
C LYS A 321 -19.69 16.96 -16.91
N LYS A 322 -18.81 16.20 -16.24
CA LYS A 322 -17.36 16.43 -16.27
C LYS A 322 -16.70 15.90 -17.53
N ILE A 323 -17.29 14.88 -18.15
CA ILE A 323 -16.71 14.14 -19.28
C ILE A 323 -17.34 14.61 -20.60
N GLU A 324 -18.62 15.02 -20.59
CA GLU A 324 -19.34 15.56 -21.76
C GLU A 324 -18.56 16.63 -22.54
N PRO A 325 -17.86 17.60 -21.91
CA PRO A 325 -17.14 18.62 -22.66
C PRO A 325 -16.00 18.08 -23.53
N TRP A 326 -15.52 16.87 -23.26
CA TRP A 326 -14.33 16.26 -23.89
C TRP A 326 -14.64 15.36 -25.07
N PHE A 327 -15.91 15.07 -25.33
CA PHE A 327 -16.35 14.15 -26.38
C PHE A 327 -17.52 14.76 -27.14
N GLU A 328 -17.72 14.33 -28.39
CA GLU A 328 -18.87 14.76 -29.18
C GLU A 328 -20.16 14.11 -28.68
N LYS A 329 -20.14 12.79 -28.46
CA LYS A 329 -21.29 12.04 -27.96
C LYS A 329 -20.84 11.01 -26.93
N ILE A 330 -21.64 10.82 -25.88
CA ILE A 330 -21.46 9.79 -24.87
C ILE A 330 -22.72 8.94 -24.80
N GLU A 331 -22.59 7.66 -25.13
CA GLU A 331 -23.70 6.71 -25.21
C GLU A 331 -23.38 5.46 -24.39
N LYS A 332 -24.31 5.03 -23.54
CA LYS A 332 -24.18 3.74 -22.84
C LYS A 332 -24.44 2.64 -23.86
N ILE A 333 -23.45 1.78 -24.07
CA ILE A 333 -23.51 0.70 -25.06
C ILE A 333 -23.65 -0.68 -24.42
N ASP A 334 -23.28 -0.82 -23.13
CA ASP A 334 -23.39 -2.10 -22.44
C ASP A 334 -23.43 -1.94 -20.91
N GLU A 335 -23.79 -3.01 -20.22
CA GLU A 335 -23.75 -3.13 -18.77
C GLU A 335 -23.55 -4.59 -18.33
N LEU A 336 -22.57 -4.81 -17.46
CA LEU A 336 -22.38 -6.09 -16.78
C LEU A 336 -22.92 -5.98 -15.34
N ASN A 337 -23.79 -6.90 -14.97
CA ASN A 337 -24.31 -7.05 -13.63
C ASN A 337 -23.75 -8.33 -13.00
N PHE A 338 -23.04 -8.20 -11.89
CA PHE A 338 -22.44 -9.29 -11.15
C PHE A 338 -23.25 -9.58 -9.90
N ALA A 339 -23.54 -10.85 -9.67
CA ALA A 339 -24.26 -11.31 -8.49
C ALA A 339 -23.61 -12.57 -7.91
N ASN A 340 -23.79 -12.76 -6.62
CA ASN A 340 -23.48 -14.02 -5.93
C ASN A 340 -24.41 -14.15 -4.71
N PHE A 341 -24.69 -15.38 -4.29
CA PHE A 341 -25.63 -15.66 -3.19
C PHE A 341 -27.00 -14.97 -3.35
N GLY A 342 -27.48 -14.83 -4.60
CA GLY A 342 -28.74 -14.14 -4.91
C GLY A 342 -28.72 -12.62 -4.71
N GLN A 343 -27.56 -12.02 -4.42
CA GLN A 343 -27.43 -10.58 -4.20
C GLN A 343 -26.61 -9.90 -5.30
N HIS A 344 -26.99 -8.68 -5.65
CA HIS A 344 -26.19 -7.81 -6.51
C HIS A 344 -24.88 -7.43 -5.81
N THR A 345 -23.78 -7.47 -6.55
CA THR A 345 -22.43 -7.28 -5.99
C THR A 345 -21.64 -6.19 -6.67
N ARG A 346 -21.83 -6.01 -7.98
CA ARG A 346 -21.20 -4.96 -8.78
C ARG A 346 -21.96 -4.75 -10.08
N ARG A 347 -22.12 -3.50 -10.48
CA ARG A 347 -22.57 -3.09 -11.81
C ARG A 347 -21.47 -2.33 -12.51
N ILE A 348 -21.11 -2.79 -13.71
CA ILE A 348 -20.16 -2.10 -14.58
C ILE A 348 -20.88 -1.62 -15.82
N GLN A 349 -20.85 -0.32 -16.06
CA GLN A 349 -21.43 0.32 -17.23
C GLN A 349 -20.33 0.64 -18.24
N ILE A 350 -20.60 0.36 -19.52
CA ILE A 350 -19.68 0.66 -20.61
C ILE A 350 -20.32 1.70 -21.52
N PHE A 351 -19.58 2.78 -21.76
CA PHE A 351 -20.00 3.85 -22.64
C PHE A 351 -19.05 3.97 -23.83
N ARG A 352 -19.62 4.27 -24.98
CA ARG A 352 -18.90 4.73 -26.17
C ARG A 352 -18.88 6.25 -26.16
N CYS A 353 -17.68 6.82 -26.16
CA CYS A 353 -17.44 8.25 -26.18
C CYS A 353 -16.81 8.61 -27.52
N THR A 354 -17.58 9.16 -28.45
CA THR A 354 -17.11 9.40 -29.82
C THR A 354 -16.37 10.72 -29.94
N ASN A 355 -15.40 10.75 -30.86
CA ASN A 355 -14.63 11.93 -31.25
C ASN A 355 -14.08 12.71 -30.03
N TYR A 356 -13.07 12.13 -29.39
CA TYR A 356 -12.38 12.79 -28.28
C TYR A 356 -11.81 14.13 -28.74
N ARG A 357 -12.30 15.23 -28.16
CA ARG A 357 -11.92 16.59 -28.54
C ARG A 357 -10.47 16.92 -28.16
N GLY A 358 -9.91 16.21 -27.19
CA GLY A 358 -8.57 16.46 -26.68
C GLY A 358 -8.49 17.72 -25.83
N PHE A 359 -7.26 18.00 -25.39
CA PHE A 359 -6.92 19.30 -24.85
C PHE A 359 -6.65 20.23 -26.03
N ALA A 360 -7.11 21.48 -25.96
CA ALA A 360 -6.63 22.49 -26.90
C ALA A 360 -5.10 22.42 -26.97
N VAL A 361 -4.56 22.42 -28.18
CA VAL A 361 -3.13 22.65 -28.39
C VAL A 361 -2.90 24.05 -27.81
N LYS A 362 -2.15 24.12 -26.71
CA LYS A 362 -1.61 25.41 -26.30
C LYS A 362 -0.45 25.62 -27.26
N ASP A 363 -0.57 26.63 -28.11
CA ASP A 363 0.52 27.10 -28.98
C ASP A 363 1.79 27.39 -28.17
#